data_AF-A0A9Q1BYU3-F1
#
_entry.id   AF-A0A9Q1BYU3-F1
#
_cell.length_a   1.000
_cell.length_b   1.000
_cell.length_c   1.000
_cell.angle_alpha   90.00
_cell.angle_beta   90.00
_cell.angle_gamma   90.00
#
_symmetry.space_group_name_H-M   'P 1'
#
loop_
_entity.id
_entity.type
_entity.pdbx_description
1 polymer ?
#
loop_
_entity_poly.entity_id
_entity_poly.type
_entity_poly.pdbx_seq_one_letter_code
_entity_poly.pdbx_strand_id
1 'polypeptide(L)'
;MALLQQLKNLPATFGLLAGHVLDILLKLAKSNNSTCLHFVTDRYLDHSIKSAEREKRSSGGTEIFRTYSDDQNVPKQWKKCLSASTSKKSLINYFFFRSGLLVI
;
A
#
# COMPACT_ATOMS: atom_id res chain seq x y z
N MET A 1 2.52 -5.77 3.41
CA MET A 1 2.44 -5.60 1.93
C MET A 1 1.85 -6.79 1.18
N ALA A 2 1.85 -8.00 1.72
CA ALA A 2 1.41 -9.21 0.99
C ALA A 2 0.00 -9.09 0.40
N LEU A 3 -0.99 -8.61 1.16
CA LEU A 3 -2.36 -8.39 0.68
C LEU A 3 -2.39 -7.50 -0.58
N LEU A 4 -1.71 -6.36 -0.53
CA LEU A 4 -1.66 -5.40 -1.65
C LEU A 4 -0.95 -5.97 -2.89
N GLN A 5 0.03 -6.86 -2.69
CA GLN A 5 0.75 -7.52 -3.79
C GLN A 5 -0.05 -8.64 -4.44
N GLN A 6 -1.03 -9.22 -3.72
CA GLN A 6 -1.90 -10.29 -4.20
C GLN A 6 -3.11 -9.78 -4.99
N LEU A 7 -3.42 -8.48 -4.92
CA LEU A 7 -4.48 -7.86 -5.72
C LEU A 7 -4.18 -8.01 -7.22
N LYS A 8 -5.08 -8.67 -7.94
CA LYS A 8 -4.96 -8.87 -9.40
C LYS A 8 -5.67 -7.76 -10.19
N ASN A 9 -6.85 -7.37 -9.75
CA ASN A 9 -7.66 -6.32 -10.37
C ASN A 9 -7.63 -5.10 -9.47
N LEU A 10 -6.78 -4.13 -9.83
CA LEU A 10 -6.67 -2.90 -9.07
C LEU A 10 -7.78 -1.93 -9.48
N PRO A 11 -8.47 -1.30 -8.50
CA PRO A 11 -9.39 -0.22 -8.80
C PRO A 11 -8.70 0.95 -9.50
N ALA A 12 -9.49 1.79 -10.18
CA ALA A 12 -8.97 2.90 -10.97
C ALA A 12 -8.19 3.92 -10.12
N THR A 13 -8.70 4.24 -8.93
CA THR A 13 -8.16 5.29 -8.06
C THR A 13 -7.78 4.78 -6.68
N PHE A 14 -6.93 5.54 -5.96
CA PHE A 14 -6.49 5.18 -4.62
C PHE A 14 -7.63 5.16 -3.59
N GLY A 15 -8.65 6.01 -3.73
CA GLY A 15 -9.84 5.98 -2.87
C GLY A 15 -10.63 4.69 -3.04
N LEU A 16 -10.87 4.27 -4.29
CA LEU A 16 -11.51 2.99 -4.57
C LEU A 16 -10.67 1.80 -4.12
N LEU A 17 -9.34 1.90 -4.23
CA LEU A 17 -8.42 0.89 -3.70
C LEU A 17 -8.54 0.77 -2.19
N ALA A 18 -8.57 1.88 -1.45
CA ALA A 18 -8.71 1.88 0.00
C ALA A 18 -10.04 1.23 0.42
N GLY A 19 -11.15 1.63 -0.21
CA GLY A 19 -12.47 1.04 0.03
C GLY A 19 -12.50 -0.47 -0.27
N HIS A 20 -11.88 -0.88 -1.37
CA HIS A 20 -11.79 -2.30 -1.75
C HIS A 20 -10.98 -3.13 -0.75
N VAL A 21 -9.84 -2.60 -0.28
CA VAL A 21 -9.03 -3.26 0.75
C VAL A 21 -9.80 -3.37 2.06
N LEU A 22 -10.49 -2.31 2.48
CA LEU A 22 -11.32 -2.33 3.69
C LEU A 22 -12.44 -3.37 3.58
N ASP A 23 -13.12 -3.45 2.44
CA ASP A 23 -14.19 -4.45 2.21
C ASP A 23 -13.65 -5.88 2.31
N ILE A 24 -12.49 -6.17 1.73
CA ILE A 24 -11.82 -7.48 1.88
C ILE A 24 -11.56 -7.79 3.35
N LEU A 25 -11.01 -6.82 4.08
CA LEU A 25 -10.66 -6.97 5.50
C LEU A 25 -11.91 -7.17 6.37
N LEU A 26 -12.97 -6.42 6.14
CA LEU A 26 -14.25 -6.54 6.87
C LEU A 26 -14.94 -7.87 6.57
N LYS A 27 -14.91 -8.34 5.32
CA LYS A 27 -15.43 -9.66 4.95
C LYS A 27 -14.70 -10.77 5.68
N LEU A 28 -13.36 -10.71 5.72
CA LEU A 28 -12.53 -11.66 6.46
C LEU A 28 -12.80 -11.60 7.96
N ALA A 29 -12.94 -10.41 8.54
CA ALA A 29 -13.27 -10.26 9.96
C ALA A 29 -14.63 -10.89 10.28
N LYS A 30 -15.66 -10.59 9.47
CA LYS A 30 -17.00 -11.16 9.62
C LYS A 30 -17.02 -12.68 9.46
N SER A 31 -16.32 -13.23 8.47
CA SER A 31 -16.27 -14.68 8.26
C SER A 31 -15.59 -15.42 9.41
N ASN A 32 -14.75 -14.73 10.18
CA ASN A 32 -14.05 -15.28 11.33
C ASN A 32 -14.64 -14.81 12.69
N ASN A 33 -15.85 -14.22 12.69
CA ASN A 33 -16.49 -13.67 13.90
C ASN A 33 -15.59 -12.73 14.73
N SER A 34 -14.73 -11.97 14.05
CA SER A 34 -13.82 -11.03 14.70
C SER A 34 -14.55 -9.74 15.06
N THR A 35 -14.39 -9.29 16.31
CA THR A 35 -14.98 -8.04 16.83
C THR A 35 -14.09 -6.82 16.62
N CYS A 36 -12.81 -7.04 16.32
CA CYS A 36 -11.82 -5.99 16.10
C CYS A 36 -10.88 -6.37 14.95
N LEU A 37 -10.39 -5.36 14.23
CA LEU A 37 -9.39 -5.51 13.19
C LEU A 37 -8.22 -4.57 13.47
N HIS A 38 -7.05 -5.13 13.73
CA HIS A 38 -5.82 -4.37 13.86
C HIS A 38 -5.06 -4.39 12.53
N PHE A 39 -4.94 -3.22 11.91
CA PHE A 39 -4.16 -3.08 10.68
C PHE A 39 -2.71 -2.69 11.03
N VAL A 40 -1.82 -3.68 10.95
CA VAL A 40 -0.40 -3.54 11.25
C VAL A 40 0.40 -3.52 9.96
N THR A 41 1.34 -2.58 9.84
CA THR A 41 2.18 -2.43 8.65
C THR A 41 3.67 -2.56 9.00
N ASP A 42 4.46 -3.01 8.02
CA ASP A 42 5.92 -3.04 8.19
C ASP A 42 6.46 -1.62 8.31
N ARG A 43 7.46 -1.41 9.17
CA ARG A 43 8.24 -0.17 9.19
C ARG A 43 9.29 -0.22 8.08
N TYR A 44 9.17 0.71 7.13
CA TYR A 44 10.18 0.90 6.09
C TYR A 44 11.18 1.97 6.57
N LEU A 45 12.47 1.67 6.57
CA LEU A 45 13.53 2.65 6.87
C LEU A 45 13.92 3.39 5.59
N ASP A 46 14.29 4.66 5.69
CA ASP A 46 14.81 5.43 4.54
C ASP A 46 16.14 4.84 4.07
N HIS A 47 17.04 4.58 5.00
CA HIS A 47 18.30 3.89 4.75
C HIS A 47 18.18 2.45 5.27
N SER A 48 18.11 1.49 4.34
CA SER A 48 18.18 0.07 4.66
C SER A 48 19.13 -0.62 3.69
N ILE A 49 19.74 -1.73 4.14
CA ILE A 49 20.62 -2.56 3.31
C ILE A 49 19.92 -2.93 1.99
N LYS A 50 18.63 -3.31 2.07
CA LYS A 50 17.83 -3.64 0.88
C LYS A 50 17.60 -2.44 -0.05
N SER A 51 17.49 -1.23 0.48
CA SER A 51 17.38 -0.02 -0.35
C SER A 51 18.68 0.23 -1.10
N ALA A 52 19.82 0.18 -0.40
CA ALA A 52 21.15 0.36 -0.99
C ALA A 52 21.46 -0.73 -2.05
N GLU A 53 21.09 -1.99 -1.78
CA GLU A 53 21.25 -3.05 -2.77
C GLU A 53 20.39 -2.83 -4.04
N ARG A 54 19.16 -2.33 -3.87
CA ARG A 54 18.27 -2.06 -5.01
C ARG A 54 18.75 -0.90 -5.84
N GLU A 55 19.24 0.15 -5.19
CA GLU A 55 19.88 1.29 -5.83
C GLU A 55 21.10 0.87 -6.65
N LYS A 56 21.96 0.02 -6.08
CA LYS A 56 23.11 -0.56 -6.81
C LYS A 56 22.69 -1.40 -8.03
N ARG A 57 21.57 -2.12 -7.94
CA ARG A 57 21.03 -2.97 -9.03
C ARG A 57 20.24 -2.17 -10.08
N SER A 58 19.78 -0.96 -9.79
CA SER A 58 19.00 -0.17 -10.72
C SER A 58 19.89 0.59 -11.69
N SER A 59 19.96 0.13 -12.94
CA SER A 59 20.62 0.84 -14.05
C SER A 59 19.74 1.95 -14.66
N GLY A 60 18.44 1.94 -14.39
CA GLY A 60 17.49 3.02 -14.69
C GLY A 60 16.58 3.21 -13.48
N GLY A 61 16.40 4.46 -13.04
CA GLY A 61 15.80 4.81 -11.75
C GLY A 61 14.49 4.09 -11.39
N THR A 62 14.21 4.02 -10.09
CA THR A 62 12.96 3.42 -9.59
C THR A 62 11.81 4.40 -9.74
N GLU A 63 10.71 3.97 -10.35
CA GLU A 63 9.47 4.77 -10.40
C GLU A 63 8.86 4.88 -9.00
N ILE A 64 9.00 6.06 -8.40
CA ILE A 64 8.46 6.39 -7.08
C ILE A 64 7.14 7.11 -7.29
N PHE A 65 6.09 6.65 -6.61
CA PHE A 65 4.84 7.41 -6.52
C PHE A 65 4.64 7.92 -5.10
N ARG A 66 3.95 9.04 -5.01
CA ARG A 66 3.42 9.54 -3.75
C ARG A 66 1.92 9.68 -3.93
N THR A 67 1.17 9.10 -3.00
CA THR A 67 -0.30 9.13 -2.98
C THR A 67 -0.74 10.32 -2.16
N TYR A 68 -1.50 11.23 -2.76
CA TYR A 68 -1.96 12.45 -2.11
C TYR A 68 -3.47 12.62 -2.13
N SER A 69 -4.18 12.02 -3.08
CA SER A 69 -5.63 12.18 -3.22
C SER A 69 -6.31 10.86 -3.54
N ASP A 70 -7.59 10.78 -3.19
CA ASP A 70 -8.47 9.65 -3.49
C ASP A 70 -8.70 9.48 -4.98
N ASP A 71 -8.77 10.58 -5.72
CA ASP A 71 -8.97 10.61 -7.18
C ASP A 71 -7.72 10.27 -7.98
N GLN A 72 -6.57 10.17 -7.31
CA GLN A 72 -5.32 9.84 -7.99
C GLN A 72 -5.37 8.40 -8.51
N ASN A 73 -5.02 8.23 -9.79
CA ASN A 73 -5.02 6.91 -10.42
C ASN A 73 -3.98 5.97 -9.80
N VAL A 74 -4.33 4.69 -9.69
CA VAL A 74 -3.41 3.65 -9.27
C VAL A 74 -2.38 3.41 -10.38
N PRO A 75 -1.07 3.29 -10.07
CA PRO A 75 -0.04 3.06 -11.07
C PRO A 75 -0.27 1.76 -11.85
N LYS A 76 -0.13 1.83 -13.18
CA LYS A 76 -0.19 0.64 -14.05
C LYS A 76 0.86 -0.42 -13.70
N GLN A 77 2.06 0.02 -13.29
CA GLN A 77 3.15 -0.87 -12.87
C GLN A 77 3.14 -1.15 -11.36
N TRP A 78 1.97 -1.46 -10.80
CA TRP A 78 1.74 -1.61 -9.35
C TRP A 78 2.80 -2.40 -8.58
N LYS A 79 3.15 -3.61 -9.05
CA LYS A 79 4.13 -4.46 -8.37
C LYS A 79 5.53 -3.82 -8.33
N LYS A 80 5.93 -3.13 -9.40
CA LYS A 80 7.20 -2.41 -9.49
C LYS A 80 7.17 -1.21 -8.55
N CYS A 81 6.08 -0.47 -8.54
CA CYS A 81 5.88 0.67 -7.65
C CYS A 81 5.93 0.25 -6.16
N LEU A 82 5.33 -0.90 -5.81
CA LEU A 82 5.42 -1.52 -4.49
C LEU A 82 6.79 -2.12 -4.18
N SER A 83 7.77 -2.09 -5.08
CA SER A 83 9.14 -2.50 -4.75
C SER A 83 9.88 -1.40 -3.98
N ALA A 84 9.57 -0.12 -4.23
CA ALA A 84 10.21 1.03 -3.61
C ALA A 84 9.74 1.26 -2.16
N SER A 85 10.67 1.48 -1.23
CA SER A 85 10.35 1.81 0.17
C SER A 85 9.53 3.10 0.28
N THR A 86 9.88 4.12 -0.49
CA THR A 86 9.19 5.43 -0.51
C THR A 86 7.73 5.31 -0.91
N SER A 87 7.46 4.58 -2.00
CA SER A 87 6.10 4.30 -2.48
C SER A 87 5.26 3.56 -1.44
N LYS A 88 5.85 2.55 -0.79
CA LYS A 88 5.19 1.80 0.30
C LYS A 88 4.84 2.68 1.48
N LYS A 89 5.77 3.53 1.93
CA LYS A 89 5.53 4.50 3.00
C LYS A 89 4.39 5.44 2.64
N SER A 90 4.41 5.98 1.42
CA SER A 90 3.37 6.89 0.97
C SER A 90 1.99 6.24 0.98
N LEU A 91 1.89 4.98 0.53
CA LEU A 91 0.65 4.23 0.53
C LEU A 91 0.16 3.91 1.94
N ILE A 92 1.07 3.51 2.84
CA ILE A 92 0.76 3.27 4.25
C ILE A 92 0.22 4.55 4.91
N ASN A 93 0.94 5.66 4.74
CA ASN A 93 0.51 6.96 5.26
C ASN A 93 -0.86 7.36 4.72
N TYR A 94 -1.12 7.10 3.44
CA TYR A 94 -2.43 7.34 2.84
C TYR A 94 -3.55 6.52 3.53
N PHE A 95 -3.33 5.22 3.76
CA PHE A 95 -4.31 4.38 4.45
C PHE A 95 -4.57 4.79 5.90
N PHE A 96 -3.52 5.18 6.64
CA PHE A 96 -3.68 5.61 8.03
C PHE A 96 -4.32 6.98 8.16
N PHE A 97 -3.83 7.98 7.43
CA PHE A 97 -4.14 9.39 7.72
C PHE A 97 -5.15 10.03 6.76
N ARG A 98 -5.39 9.45 5.58
CA ARG A 98 -6.23 10.09 4.55
C ARG A 98 -7.48 9.31 4.18
N SER A 99 -7.40 7.99 4.03
CA SER A 99 -8.58 7.19 3.70
C SER A 99 -9.43 6.81 4.92
N GLY A 100 -9.07 7.26 6.12
CA GLY A 100 -9.80 6.98 7.36
C GLY A 100 -9.85 5.50 7.75
N LEU A 101 -8.95 4.67 7.23
CA LEU A 101 -8.94 3.22 7.48
C LEU A 101 -8.56 2.88 8.93
N LEU A 102 -8.10 3.88 9.70
CA LEU A 102 -7.86 3.83 11.14
C LEU A 102 -8.16 5.20 11.77
N VAL A 103 -9.38 5.37 12.25
CA VAL A 103 -9.66 6.22 13.42
C VAL A 103 -10.37 5.32 14.44
N ILE A 104 -9.62 4.40 15.06
CA ILE A 104 -9.97 3.70 16.31
C ILE A 104 -8.67 3.34 17.02
#